data_AF-A0A2T2T5S2-F1
#
_entry.id   AF-A0A2T2T5S2-F1
#
_cell.length_a   1.000
_cell.length_b   1.000
_cell.length_c   1.000
_cell.angle_alpha   90.00
_cell.angle_beta   90.00
_cell.angle_gamma   90.00
#
_symmetry.space_group_name_H-M   'P 1'
#
loop_
_entity.id
_entity.type
_entity.pdbx_description
1 polymer ?
#
loop_
_entity_poly.entity_id
_entity_poly.type
_entity_poly.pdbx_seq_one_letter_code
_entity_poly.pdbx_strand_id
1 'polypeptide(L)'
;MQDSPDDIPSGLVFSSLEEAPSRKRRLLLFTVVAAVAGLALIWPIYPSVASIQPYVLGLPFSLAWVVGWLVVVFVALVLLYHSEEVDSDAE
;
A
#
# COMPACT_ATOMS: atom_id res chain seq x y z
N MET A 1 -28.67 -12.81 37.35
CA MET A 1 -27.35 -12.94 36.71
C MET A 1 -27.63 -13.61 35.38
N GLN A 2 -27.72 -12.82 34.30
CA GLN A 2 -28.06 -13.31 32.96
C GLN A 2 -26.74 -13.44 32.20
N ASP A 3 -26.33 -14.67 31.91
CA ASP A 3 -25.24 -14.92 30.96
C ASP A 3 -25.77 -14.66 29.55
N SER A 4 -25.32 -13.56 28.95
CA SER A 4 -25.52 -13.29 27.51
C SER A 4 -24.60 -14.23 26.72
N PRO A 5 -25.12 -15.11 25.85
CA PRO A 5 -24.32 -16.06 25.06
C PRO A 5 -23.64 -15.45 23.83
N ASP A 6 -23.65 -14.12 23.66
CA ASP A 6 -23.14 -13.41 22.46
C ASP A 6 -21.78 -12.72 22.67
N ASP A 7 -21.05 -13.08 23.72
CA ASP A 7 -19.71 -12.53 24.00
C ASP A 7 -18.64 -13.31 23.21
N ILE A 8 -18.73 -13.31 21.87
CA ILE A 8 -17.62 -13.70 21.00
C ILE A 8 -16.68 -12.49 20.95
N PRO A 9 -15.48 -12.52 21.58
CA PRO A 9 -14.49 -11.48 21.36
C PRO A 9 -14.09 -11.55 19.89
N SER A 10 -14.53 -10.56 19.13
CA SER A 10 -14.27 -10.41 17.70
C SER A 10 -12.80 -10.05 17.50
N GLY A 11 -11.93 -11.05 17.68
CA GLY A 11 -10.47 -10.98 17.64
C GLY A 11 -9.89 -10.84 16.22
N LEU A 12 -10.63 -10.24 15.32
CA LEU A 12 -10.20 -9.84 13.99
C LEU A 12 -10.81 -8.47 13.72
N VAL A 13 -10.07 -7.41 14.07
CA VAL A 13 -10.32 -5.97 13.87
C VAL A 13 -10.49 -5.53 12.40
N PHE A 14 -10.94 -6.43 11.52
CA PHE A 14 -11.12 -6.17 10.09
C PHE A 14 -12.54 -5.70 9.74
N SER A 15 -13.51 -5.82 10.65
CA SER A 15 -14.91 -5.42 10.42
C SER A 15 -15.12 -3.90 10.35
N SER A 16 -14.15 -3.08 10.79
CA SER A 16 -14.20 -1.61 10.63
C SER A 16 -13.79 -1.14 9.23
N LEU A 17 -13.32 -2.04 8.35
CA LEU A 17 -13.12 -1.75 6.92
C LEU A 17 -14.43 -1.90 6.12
N GLU A 18 -15.52 -2.35 6.74
CA GLU A 18 -16.81 -2.58 6.09
C GLU A 18 -17.57 -1.27 5.76
N GLU A 19 -17.24 -0.18 6.47
CA GLU A 19 -17.97 1.08 6.41
C GLU A 19 -17.27 2.03 5.40
N ALA A 20 -18.00 2.35 4.32
CA ALA A 20 -17.67 3.25 3.19
C ALA A 20 -17.03 2.61 1.93
N PRO A 21 -17.77 2.50 0.80
CA PRO A 21 -17.25 2.00 -0.49
C PRO A 21 -16.10 2.85 -1.06
N SER A 22 -15.95 4.10 -0.62
CA SER A 22 -14.81 4.98 -0.92
C SER A 22 -13.50 4.46 -0.33
N ARG A 23 -13.52 3.99 0.93
CA ARG A 23 -12.34 3.50 1.65
C ARG A 23 -11.85 2.15 1.12
N LYS A 24 -12.76 1.20 0.87
CA LYS A 24 -12.44 -0.10 0.25
C LYS A 24 -11.75 0.07 -1.10
N ARG A 25 -12.22 1.00 -1.95
CA ARG A 25 -11.59 1.27 -3.27
C ARG A 25 -10.17 1.83 -3.14
N ARG A 26 -9.92 2.70 -2.16
CA ARG A 26 -8.59 3.31 -1.91
C ARG A 26 -7.60 2.29 -1.37
N LEU A 27 -8.01 1.47 -0.42
CA LEU A 27 -7.20 0.35 0.09
C LEU A 27 -6.87 -0.64 -1.03
N LEU A 28 -7.85 -1.01 -1.86
CA LEU A 28 -7.62 -1.91 -2.99
C LEU A 28 -6.62 -1.29 -3.98
N LEU A 29 -6.72 0.02 -4.26
CA LEU A 29 -5.77 0.74 -5.12
C LEU A 29 -4.36 0.77 -4.51
N PHE A 30 -4.23 1.01 -3.20
CA PHE A 30 -2.96 0.92 -2.49
C PHE A 30 -2.38 -0.50 -2.53
N THR A 31 -3.19 -1.53 -2.26
CA THR A 31 -2.79 -2.94 -2.35
C THR A 31 -2.31 -3.30 -3.74
N VAL A 32 -2.98 -2.81 -4.79
CA VAL A 32 -2.55 -2.99 -6.18
C VAL A 32 -1.20 -2.32 -6.41
N VAL A 33 -1.01 -1.07 -5.99
CA VAL A 33 0.29 -0.36 -6.12
C VAL A 33 1.40 -1.10 -5.39
N ALA A 34 1.15 -1.56 -4.15
CA ALA A 34 2.11 -2.31 -3.36
C ALA A 34 2.44 -3.67 -4.00
N ALA A 35 1.44 -4.38 -4.53
CA ALA A 35 1.65 -5.63 -5.25
C ALA A 35 2.48 -5.41 -6.52
N VAL A 36 2.18 -4.38 -7.30
CA VAL A 36 2.94 -4.02 -8.51
C VAL A 36 4.38 -3.62 -8.16
N ALA A 37 4.59 -2.86 -7.08
CA ALA A 37 5.92 -2.51 -6.59
C ALA A 37 6.70 -3.77 -6.16
N GLY A 38 6.04 -4.71 -5.45
CA GLY A 38 6.65 -5.99 -5.08
C GLY A 38 7.05 -6.83 -6.29
N LEU A 39 6.17 -6.91 -7.30
CA LEU A 39 6.46 -7.56 -8.59
C LEU A 39 7.63 -6.89 -9.33
N ALA A 40 7.73 -5.56 -9.25
CA ALA A 40 8.79 -4.76 -9.86
C ALA A 40 10.16 -4.92 -9.17
N LEU A 41 10.19 -5.30 -7.89
CA LEU A 41 11.41 -5.33 -7.06
C LEU A 41 11.94 -6.75 -6.75
N ILE A 42 11.11 -7.79 -6.77
CA ILE A 42 11.51 -9.14 -6.35
C ILE A 42 11.79 -10.05 -7.56
N TRP A 43 10.74 -10.52 -8.23
CA TRP A 43 10.78 -11.39 -9.41
C TRP A 43 9.35 -11.41 -9.97
N PRO A 44 9.11 -11.28 -11.30
CA PRO A 44 10.02 -11.54 -12.42
C PRO A 44 10.66 -10.29 -13.06
N ILE A 45 10.30 -9.08 -12.63
CA ILE A 45 10.62 -7.85 -13.39
C ILE A 45 12.03 -7.31 -13.06
N TYR A 46 12.46 -7.43 -11.80
CA TYR A 46 13.76 -6.94 -11.34
C TYR A 46 14.97 -7.41 -12.18
N PRO A 47 15.12 -8.71 -12.55
CA PRO A 47 16.24 -9.15 -13.37
C PRO A 47 16.29 -8.52 -14.78
N SER A 48 15.17 -8.02 -15.31
CA SER A 48 15.15 -7.31 -16.60
C SER A 48 15.69 -5.87 -16.52
N VAL A 49 15.71 -5.28 -15.33
CA VAL A 49 16.16 -3.91 -15.05
C VAL A 49 17.43 -3.86 -14.19
N ALA A 50 18.02 -5.01 -13.89
CA ALA A 50 19.24 -5.15 -13.08
C ALA A 50 20.53 -4.72 -13.82
N SER A 51 20.43 -4.12 -15.01
CA SER A 51 21.61 -3.67 -15.75
C SER A 51 22.27 -2.47 -15.03
N ILE A 52 23.60 -2.50 -14.97
CA ILE A 52 24.41 -1.47 -14.31
C ILE A 52 24.48 -0.20 -15.16
N GLN A 53 24.37 -0.35 -16.48
CA GLN A 53 24.28 0.75 -17.44
C GLN A 53 22.87 0.78 -18.06
N PRO A 54 22.29 1.96 -18.33
CA PRO A 54 22.87 3.31 -18.23
C PRO A 54 22.94 3.87 -16.80
N TYR A 55 23.70 4.95 -16.59
CA TYR A 55 23.68 5.71 -15.34
C TYR A 55 22.58 6.77 -15.38
N VAL A 56 21.72 6.80 -14.37
CA VAL A 56 20.64 7.79 -14.20
C VAL A 56 21.01 8.69 -13.03
N LEU A 57 21.15 10.00 -13.28
CA LEU A 57 21.55 10.99 -12.26
C LEU A 57 22.88 10.66 -11.55
N GLY A 58 23.78 9.93 -12.22
CA GLY A 58 25.05 9.46 -11.64
C GLY A 58 24.96 8.16 -10.83
N LEU A 59 23.77 7.54 -10.75
CA LEU A 59 23.53 6.27 -10.06
C LEU A 59 23.31 5.14 -11.09
N PRO A 60 23.63 3.87 -10.76
CA PRO A 60 23.27 2.73 -11.61
C PRO A 60 21.77 2.68 -11.83
N PHE A 61 21.32 2.32 -13.03
CA PHE A 61 19.89 2.25 -13.38
C PHE A 61 19.08 1.41 -12.38
N SER A 62 19.63 0.28 -11.93
CA SER A 62 19.00 -0.58 -10.91
C SER A 62 18.71 0.16 -9.59
N LEU A 63 19.60 1.04 -9.15
CA LEU A 63 19.42 1.81 -7.92
C LEU A 63 18.36 2.90 -8.14
N ALA A 64 18.42 3.61 -9.26
CA ALA A 64 17.40 4.59 -9.62
C ALA A 64 16.00 3.96 -9.73
N TRP A 65 15.91 2.73 -10.25
CA TRP A 65 14.66 1.96 -10.32
C TRP A 65 14.09 1.66 -8.93
N VAL A 66 14.91 1.13 -8.02
CA VAL A 66 14.49 0.81 -6.64
C VAL A 66 14.03 2.07 -5.91
N VAL A 67 14.79 3.16 -6.00
CA VAL A 67 14.42 4.45 -5.40
C VAL A 67 13.14 5.01 -6.02
N GLY A 68 12.96 4.88 -7.34
CA GLY A 68 11.73 5.27 -8.02
C GLY A 68 10.50 4.56 -7.46
N TRP A 69 10.56 3.23 -7.31
CA TRP A 69 9.47 2.45 -6.71
C TRP A 69 9.24 2.77 -5.23
N LEU A 70 10.31 3.05 -4.47
CA LEU A 70 10.19 3.51 -3.09
C LEU A 70 9.40 4.82 -3.01
N VAL A 71 9.72 5.80 -3.87
CA VAL A 71 8.99 7.07 -3.94
C VAL A 71 7.53 6.85 -4.33
N VAL A 72 7.25 5.98 -5.30
CA VAL A 72 5.86 5.65 -5.70
C VAL A 72 5.06 5.07 -4.55
N VAL A 73 5.61 4.10 -3.81
CA VAL A 73 4.93 3.50 -2.65
C VAL A 73 4.75 4.52 -1.54
N PHE A 74 5.76 5.36 -1.28
CA PHE A 74 5.68 6.42 -0.29
C PHE A 74 4.56 7.42 -0.63
N VAL A 75 4.48 7.88 -1.88
CA VAL A 75 3.41 8.77 -2.33
C VAL A 75 2.05 8.09 -2.20
N ALA A 76 1.93 6.80 -2.54
CA ALA A 76 0.69 6.05 -2.37
C ALA A 76 0.25 5.98 -0.90
N LEU A 77 1.19 5.81 0.04
CA LEU A 77 0.93 5.86 1.48
C LEU A 77 0.49 7.26 1.94
N VAL A 78 1.18 8.31 1.50
CA VAL A 78 0.82 9.69 1.85
C VAL A 78 -0.57 10.04 1.33
N LEU A 79 -0.89 9.66 0.10
CA LEU A 79 -2.22 9.85 -0.47
C LEU A 79 -3.28 9.06 0.30
N LEU A 80 -2.98 7.84 0.73
CA LEU A 80 -3.88 7.04 1.56
C LEU A 80 -4.13 7.74 2.90
N TYR A 81 -3.07 8.14 3.60
CA TYR A 81 -3.13 8.80 4.91
C TYR A 81 -3.91 10.12 4.85
N HIS A 82 -3.57 11.01 3.92
CA HIS A 82 -4.27 12.29 3.76
C HIS A 82 -5.74 12.08 3.36
N SER A 83 -6.06 11.01 2.63
CA SER A 83 -7.45 10.69 2.29
C SER A 83 -8.24 10.16 3.47
N GLU A 84 -7.59 9.56 4.48
CA GLU A 84 -8.24 9.12 5.72
C GLU A 84 -8.50 10.30 6.67
N GLU A 85 -7.58 11.27 6.77
CA GLU A 85 -7.81 12.50 7.54
C GLU A 85 -9.02 13.29 7.01
N VAL A 86 -9.14 13.43 5.68
CA VAL A 86 -10.26 14.17 5.05
C VAL A 86 -11.62 13.51 5.30
N ASP A 87 -11.69 12.18 5.34
CA ASP A 87 -12.93 11.48 5.65
C ASP A 87 -13.27 11.61 7.16
N SER A 88 -12.27 11.75 8.05
CA SER A 88 -12.49 11.90 9.51
C SER A 88 -12.95 13.29 9.96
N ASP A 89 -12.57 14.36 9.24
CA ASP A 89 -13.00 15.74 9.54
C ASP A 89 -14.41 16.06 9.00
N ALA A 90 -14.99 15.18 8.19
CA ALA A 90 -16.29 15.35 7.55
C ALA A 90 -17.47 14.75 8.35
N GLU A 91 -17.18 14.05 9.45
CA GLU A 91 -18.14 13.42 10.37
C GLU A 91 -18.38 14.27 11.63
#